data_AF-A0A0X3PD90-F1
#
_entry.id   AF-A0A0X3PD90-F1
#
_cell.length_a   1.000
_cell.length_b   1.000
_cell.length_c   1.000
_cell.angle_alpha   90.00
_cell.angle_beta   90.00
_cell.angle_gamma   90.00
#
_symmetry.space_group_name_H-M   'P 1'
#
loop_
_entity.id
_entity.type
_entity.pdbx_description
1 polymer ?
#
loop_
_entity_poly.entity_id
_entity_poly.type
_entity_poly.pdbx_seq_one_letter_code
_entity_poly.pdbx_strand_id
1 'polypeptide(L)'
;MMKFATFIALLLAAIGLTSASQKITVISGLTRFMASIPDTCMKYMQLIIKWKIIVTSKKDIDWIFIWANSTTCQKCLDSPISTSDIGPCMKCLYPYDKHINKLPNCKDCLHGTPDEGCARCLVEVVYVTEAVICAVEAKVKMIMTLLQIGV
;
A
#
# COMPACT_ATOMS: atom_id res chain seq x y z
N MET A 1 -43.80 14.85 -38.18
CA MET A 1 -43.22 14.37 -36.90
C MET A 1 -41.85 13.69 -37.06
N MET A 2 -41.58 12.90 -38.10
CA MET A 2 -40.30 12.17 -38.29
C MET A 2 -39.02 13.05 -38.39
N LYS A 3 -39.12 14.27 -38.95
CA LYS A 3 -37.98 15.19 -39.13
C LYS A 3 -37.48 15.84 -37.82
N PHE A 4 -38.35 15.97 -36.82
CA PHE A 4 -38.00 16.59 -35.53
C PHE A 4 -37.21 15.62 -34.65
N ALA A 5 -37.60 14.34 -34.65
CA ALA A 5 -36.90 13.28 -33.92
C ALA A 5 -35.48 13.02 -34.46
N THR A 6 -35.28 13.11 -35.77
CA THR A 6 -33.95 12.99 -36.40
C THR A 6 -33.04 14.17 -36.05
N PHE A 7 -33.59 15.38 -35.96
CA PHE A 7 -32.82 16.57 -35.57
C PHE A 7 -32.37 16.49 -34.10
N ILE A 8 -33.24 16.02 -33.21
CA ILE A 8 -32.91 15.80 -31.79
C ILE A 8 -31.85 14.70 -31.64
N ALA A 9 -31.95 13.60 -32.41
CA ALA A 9 -30.95 12.53 -32.40
C ALA A 9 -29.56 13.00 -32.88
N LEU A 10 -29.52 13.84 -33.93
CA LEU A 10 -28.27 14.43 -34.44
C LEU A 10 -27.64 15.41 -33.44
N LEU A 11 -28.45 16.22 -32.75
CA LEU A 11 -27.98 17.12 -31.69
C LEU A 11 -27.40 16.33 -30.51
N LEU A 12 -28.08 15.28 -30.05
CA LEU A 12 -27.58 14.42 -28.97
C LEU A 12 -26.28 13.69 -29.38
N ALA A 13 -26.17 13.23 -30.62
CA ALA A 13 -24.94 12.63 -31.15
C ALA A 13 -23.78 13.63 -31.20
N ALA A 14 -24.03 14.86 -31.65
CA ALA A 14 -23.02 15.93 -31.69
C ALA A 14 -22.52 16.32 -30.28
N ILE A 15 -23.43 16.39 -29.30
CA ILE A 15 -23.08 16.63 -27.89
C ILE A 15 -22.26 15.45 -27.32
N GLY A 16 -22.65 14.21 -27.66
CA GLY A 16 -21.89 13.01 -27.30
C GLY A 16 -20.47 13.02 -27.87
N LEU A 17 -20.31 13.36 -29.15
CA LEU A 17 -19.02 13.43 -29.85
C LEU A 17 -18.11 14.53 -29.30
N THR A 18 -18.64 15.72 -29.01
CA THR A 18 -17.87 16.85 -28.45
C THR A 18 -17.43 16.61 -27.01
N SER A 19 -18.28 16.00 -26.19
CA SER A 19 -17.90 15.61 -24.82
C SER A 19 -16.85 14.49 -24.80
N ALA A 20 -16.97 13.52 -25.71
CA ALA A 20 -15.96 12.47 -25.89
C ALA A 20 -14.62 13.04 -26.40
N SER A 21 -14.64 13.95 -27.38
CA SER A 21 -13.41 14.58 -27.89
C SER A 21 -12.72 15.41 -26.82
N GLN A 22 -13.48 16.19 -26.02
CA GLN A 22 -12.91 16.95 -24.91
C GLN A 22 -12.26 16.04 -23.87
N LYS A 23 -12.90 14.93 -23.49
CA LYS A 23 -12.31 13.95 -22.57
C LYS A 23 -11.00 13.36 -23.12
N ILE A 24 -10.97 13.00 -24.39
CA ILE A 24 -9.76 12.48 -25.06
C ILE A 24 -8.64 13.53 -25.05
N THR A 25 -8.95 14.80 -25.33
CA THR A 25 -7.97 15.89 -25.30
C THR A 25 -7.43 16.14 -23.88
N VAL A 26 -8.28 16.10 -22.85
CA VAL A 26 -7.86 16.24 -21.45
C VAL A 26 -6.94 15.09 -21.02
N ILE A 27 -7.33 13.84 -21.33
CA ILE A 27 -6.52 12.65 -21.00
C ILE A 27 -5.16 12.72 -21.70
N SER A 28 -5.13 13.02 -23.00
CA SER A 28 -3.87 13.11 -23.77
C SER A 28 -2.96 14.26 -23.31
N GLY A 29 -3.54 15.40 -22.91
CA GLY A 29 -2.79 16.50 -22.31
C GLY A 29 -2.17 16.12 -20.97
N LEU A 30 -2.91 15.39 -20.13
CA LEU A 30 -2.44 14.90 -18.84
C LEU A 30 -1.35 13.83 -18.98
N THR A 31 -1.47 12.90 -19.93
CA THR A 31 -0.40 11.91 -20.19
C THR A 31 0.89 12.60 -20.64
N ARG A 32 0.79 13.61 -21.49
CA ARG A 32 1.96 14.37 -21.98
C ARG A 32 2.60 15.20 -20.86
N PHE A 33 1.80 15.81 -19.99
CA PHE A 33 2.29 16.51 -18.80
C PHE A 33 3.02 15.54 -17.86
N MET A 34 2.47 14.36 -17.61
CA MET A 34 3.11 13.37 -16.76
C MET A 34 4.39 12.79 -17.33
N ALA A 35 4.46 12.60 -18.65
CA ALA A 35 5.69 12.21 -19.33
C ALA A 35 6.81 13.27 -19.20
N SER A 36 6.47 14.54 -18.92
CA SER A 36 7.46 15.60 -18.69
C SER A 36 7.99 15.67 -17.26
N ILE A 37 7.39 14.94 -16.31
CA ILE A 37 7.84 14.92 -14.92
C ILE A 37 9.10 14.05 -14.84
N PRO A 38 10.22 14.55 -14.27
CA PRO A 38 11.43 13.75 -14.10
C PRO A 38 11.19 12.50 -13.25
N ASP A 39 11.82 11.38 -13.61
CA ASP A 39 11.71 10.11 -12.89
C ASP A 39 12.02 10.22 -11.40
N THR A 40 12.98 11.08 -11.05
CA THR A 40 13.32 11.37 -9.64
C THR A 40 12.12 11.93 -8.89
N CYS A 41 11.34 12.83 -9.50
CA CYS A 41 10.12 13.36 -8.90
C CYS A 41 9.03 12.27 -8.78
N MET A 42 8.92 11.39 -9.78
CA MET A 42 8.00 10.24 -9.71
C MET A 42 8.35 9.29 -8.55
N LYS A 43 9.63 9.03 -8.31
CA LYS A 43 10.11 8.25 -7.15
C LYS A 43 9.77 8.95 -5.83
N TYR A 44 9.97 10.27 -5.73
CA TYR A 44 9.56 11.01 -4.53
C TYR A 44 8.05 10.95 -4.30
N MET A 45 7.23 11.05 -5.34
CA MET A 45 5.78 10.91 -5.21
C MET A 45 5.38 9.52 -4.69
N GLN A 46 6.03 8.45 -5.16
CA GLN A 46 5.81 7.10 -4.62
C GLN A 46 6.04 7.05 -3.10
N LEU A 47 7.14 7.66 -2.63
CA LEU A 47 7.47 7.71 -1.21
C LEU A 47 6.44 8.52 -0.41
N ILE A 48 5.99 9.66 -0.94
CA ILE A 48 4.98 10.51 -0.31
C ILE A 48 3.63 9.78 -0.22
N ILE A 49 3.22 9.08 -1.30
CA ILE A 49 1.99 8.29 -1.33
C ILE A 49 2.08 7.15 -0.32
N LYS A 50 3.20 6.41 -0.28
CA LYS A 50 3.44 5.33 0.69
C LYS A 50 3.34 5.86 2.11
N TRP A 51 4.06 6.94 2.43
CA TRP A 51 3.99 7.61 3.73
C TRP A 51 2.56 8.01 4.10
N LYS A 52 1.83 8.66 3.18
CA LYS A 52 0.45 9.09 3.42
C LYS A 52 -0.48 7.92 3.71
N ILE A 53 -0.36 6.81 2.98
CA ILE A 53 -1.16 5.59 3.24
C ILE A 53 -0.89 5.05 4.64
N ILE A 54 0.37 5.04 5.07
CA ILE A 54 0.78 4.53 6.39
C ILE A 54 0.21 5.41 7.50
N VAL A 55 0.48 6.73 7.48
CA VAL A 55 0.11 7.64 8.58
C VAL A 55 -1.39 7.91 8.69
N THR A 56 -2.15 7.75 7.60
CA THR A 56 -3.61 7.96 7.61
C THR A 56 -4.41 6.67 7.82
N SER A 57 -3.73 5.53 7.96
CA SER A 57 -4.38 4.24 8.14
C SER A 57 -5.06 4.14 9.50
N LYS A 58 -6.38 3.91 9.50
CA LYS A 58 -7.14 3.61 10.73
C LYS A 58 -6.74 2.30 11.41
N LYS A 59 -5.94 1.46 10.72
CA LYS A 59 -5.48 0.17 11.24
C LYS A 59 -4.19 0.28 12.06
N ASP A 60 -3.64 1.49 12.23
CA ASP A 60 -2.44 1.75 13.03
C ASP A 60 -1.30 0.81 12.61
N ILE A 61 -0.87 0.93 11.34
CA ILE A 61 0.08 0.02 10.67
C ILE A 61 1.50 0.58 10.63
N ASP A 62 1.75 1.75 11.22
CA ASP A 62 3.05 2.39 11.24
C ASP A 62 4.11 1.52 11.92
N TRP A 63 3.76 0.86 13.03
CA TRP A 63 4.65 -0.06 13.74
C TRP A 63 5.18 -1.16 12.84
N ILE A 64 4.38 -1.64 11.87
CA ILE A 64 4.77 -2.66 10.87
C ILE A 64 5.96 -2.17 10.06
N PHE A 65 5.95 -0.91 9.64
CA PHE A 65 7.04 -0.32 8.88
C PHE A 65 8.23 0.06 9.76
N ILE A 66 8.01 0.41 11.03
CA ILE A 66 9.12 0.75 11.94
C ILE A 66 9.92 -0.52 12.29
N TRP A 67 9.27 -1.62 12.65
CA TRP A 67 9.99 -2.86 12.97
C TRP A 67 10.65 -3.47 11.73
N ALA A 68 9.97 -3.49 10.59
CA ALA A 68 10.49 -4.08 9.36
C ALA A 68 11.73 -3.35 8.80
N ASN A 69 11.81 -2.03 9.00
CA ASN A 69 12.95 -1.23 8.56
C ASN A 69 14.04 -1.09 9.65
N SER A 70 13.87 -1.73 10.81
CA SER A 70 14.91 -1.74 11.83
C SER A 70 16.08 -2.59 11.36
N THR A 71 17.27 -2.00 11.28
CA THR A 71 18.50 -2.67 10.84
C THR A 71 18.83 -3.91 11.67
N THR A 72 18.43 -3.92 12.95
CA THR A 72 18.68 -5.05 13.86
C THR A 72 17.64 -6.15 13.72
N CYS A 73 16.39 -5.79 13.37
CA CYS A 73 15.25 -6.70 13.37
C CYS A 73 14.88 -7.18 11.97
N GLN A 74 15.44 -6.58 10.92
CA GLN A 74 15.17 -6.95 9.53
C GLN A 74 15.45 -8.43 9.25
N LYS A 75 16.49 -8.99 9.88
CA LYS A 75 16.81 -10.42 9.77
C LYS A 75 15.68 -11.36 10.22
N CYS A 76 14.73 -10.86 11.02
CA CYS A 76 13.58 -11.61 11.52
C CYS A 76 12.44 -11.70 10.51
N LEU A 77 12.54 -10.98 9.40
CA LEU A 77 11.65 -11.08 8.25
C LEU A 77 12.22 -12.01 7.18
N ASP A 78 13.51 -12.31 7.23
CA ASP A 78 14.16 -13.16 6.25
C ASP A 78 13.92 -14.64 6.61
N SER A 79 13.55 -15.43 5.60
CA SER A 79 13.44 -16.88 5.74
C SER A 79 14.73 -17.55 5.23
N PRO A 80 15.28 -18.56 5.93
CA PRO A 80 14.76 -19.22 7.14
C PRO A 80 15.22 -18.59 8.46
N ILE A 81 14.36 -18.61 9.48
CA ILE A 81 14.67 -18.20 10.86
C ILE A 81 15.05 -19.44 11.68
N SER A 82 16.21 -19.41 12.35
CA SER A 82 16.62 -20.51 13.25
C SER A 82 15.89 -20.43 14.60
N THR A 83 15.84 -21.53 15.36
CA THR A 83 15.27 -21.51 16.72
C THR A 83 15.98 -20.50 17.62
N SER A 84 17.30 -20.34 17.45
CA SER A 84 18.11 -19.37 18.19
C SER A 84 17.78 -17.90 17.88
N ASP A 85 17.15 -17.64 16.73
CA ASP A 85 16.73 -16.29 16.32
C ASP A 85 15.36 -15.90 16.89
N ILE A 86 14.53 -16.86 17.34
CA ILE A 86 13.18 -16.60 17.83
C ILE A 86 13.21 -15.59 18.99
N GLY A 87 14.02 -15.85 20.01
CA GLY A 87 14.15 -14.97 21.18
C GLY A 87 14.54 -13.53 20.82
N PRO A 88 15.66 -13.31 20.11
CA PRO A 88 16.05 -12.01 19.59
C PRO A 88 14.96 -11.31 18.77
N CYS A 89 14.27 -12.05 17.90
CA CYS A 89 13.20 -11.50 17.05
C CYS A 89 11.96 -11.10 17.84
N MET A 90 11.58 -11.87 18.86
CA MET A 90 10.49 -11.48 19.75
C MET A 90 10.82 -10.22 20.55
N LYS A 91 12.08 -10.01 20.96
CA LYS A 91 12.51 -8.78 21.64
C LYS A 91 12.31 -7.53 20.77
N CYS A 92 12.49 -7.64 19.45
CA CYS A 92 12.21 -6.55 18.52
C CYS A 92 10.74 -6.10 18.52
N LEU A 93 9.84 -6.99 18.96
CA LEU A 93 8.39 -6.76 18.95
C LEU A 93 7.85 -6.22 20.29
N TYR A 94 8.68 -6.17 21.34
CA TYR A 94 8.28 -5.68 22.68
C TYR A 94 7.68 -4.27 22.68
N PRO A 95 8.22 -3.28 21.92
CA PRO A 95 7.63 -1.94 21.85
C PRO A 95 6.20 -1.93 21.26
N TYR A 96 5.80 -2.99 20.57
CA TYR A 96 4.55 -3.09 19.83
C TYR A 96 3.56 -4.07 20.47
N ASP A 97 3.74 -4.41 21.75
CA ASP A 97 2.91 -5.37 22.48
C ASP A 97 1.40 -5.15 22.28
N LYS A 98 0.94 -3.89 22.37
CA LYS A 98 -0.46 -3.49 22.17
C LYS A 98 -1.07 -3.91 20.81
N HIS A 99 -0.23 -4.19 19.82
CA HIS A 99 -0.61 -4.66 18.49
C HIS A 99 -0.45 -6.17 18.37
N ILE A 100 0.66 -6.71 18.87
CA ILE A 100 1.05 -8.11 18.70
C ILE A 100 0.24 -9.04 19.60
N ASN A 101 -0.08 -8.65 20.84
CA ASN A 101 -0.82 -9.50 21.77
C ASN A 101 -2.26 -9.84 21.32
N LYS A 102 -2.78 -9.11 20.32
CA LYS A 102 -4.07 -9.37 19.66
C LYS A 102 -3.98 -10.40 18.55
N LEU A 103 -2.77 -10.74 18.11
CA LEU A 103 -2.55 -11.71 17.04
C LEU A 103 -2.68 -13.15 17.57
N PRO A 104 -3.10 -14.09 16.71
CA PRO A 104 -3.13 -15.50 17.05
C PRO A 104 -1.78 -15.98 17.60
N ASN A 105 -1.82 -16.81 18.65
CA ASN A 105 -0.63 -17.41 19.27
C ASN A 105 0.35 -16.42 19.95
N CYS A 106 0.03 -15.13 20.05
CA CYS A 106 0.95 -14.10 20.55
C CYS A 106 0.67 -13.60 21.96
N LYS A 107 -0.47 -13.95 22.56
CA LYS A 107 -0.98 -13.37 23.81
C LYS A 107 0.03 -13.34 24.97
N ASP A 108 0.85 -14.38 25.09
CA ASP A 108 1.79 -14.54 26.22
C ASP A 108 3.26 -14.45 25.79
N CYS A 109 3.52 -14.17 24.50
CA CYS A 109 4.87 -14.25 23.93
C CYS A 109 5.74 -13.01 24.14
N LEU A 110 5.14 -11.91 24.60
CA LEU A 110 5.82 -10.65 24.87
C LEU A 110 5.93 -10.33 26.37
N HIS A 111 5.40 -11.20 27.23
CA HIS A 111 5.42 -11.06 28.68
C HIS A 111 6.36 -12.10 29.31
N GLY A 112 7.68 -11.87 29.24
CA GLY A 112 8.68 -12.73 29.88
C GLY A 112 9.98 -12.86 29.08
N THR A 113 10.74 -13.93 29.35
CA THR A 113 11.85 -14.33 28.47
C THR A 113 11.23 -14.96 27.22
N PRO A 114 11.55 -14.46 26.02
CA PRO A 114 10.94 -14.99 24.82
C PRO A 114 11.44 -16.42 24.62
N ASP A 115 10.52 -17.37 24.77
CA ASP A 115 10.78 -18.80 24.67
C ASP A 115 10.75 -19.24 23.19
N GLU A 116 11.46 -20.32 22.88
CA GLU A 116 11.37 -21.01 21.59
C GLU A 116 9.92 -21.40 21.25
N GLY A 117 9.06 -21.56 22.27
CA GLY A 117 7.62 -21.75 22.14
C GLY A 117 6.87 -20.63 21.39
N CYS A 118 7.48 -19.46 21.21
CA CYS A 118 6.89 -18.32 20.50
C CYS A 118 7.14 -18.31 18.98
N ALA A 119 7.70 -19.38 18.42
CA ALA A 119 7.89 -19.54 16.98
C ALA A 119 6.62 -19.25 16.18
N ARG A 120 5.46 -19.76 16.63
CA ARG A 120 4.17 -19.55 15.96
C ARG A 120 3.72 -18.09 15.99
N CYS A 121 3.96 -17.39 17.09
CA CYS A 121 3.70 -15.96 17.16
C CYS A 121 4.59 -15.21 16.17
N LEU A 122 5.89 -15.51 16.16
CA LEU A 122 6.82 -14.84 15.24
C LEU A 122 6.40 -15.02 13.78
N VAL A 123 6.04 -16.25 13.38
CA VAL A 123 5.51 -16.53 12.03
C VAL A 123 4.25 -15.72 11.72
N GLU A 124 3.32 -15.62 12.67
CA GLU A 124 2.11 -14.80 12.51
C GLU A 124 2.45 -13.32 12.30
N VAL A 125 3.38 -12.78 13.08
CA VAL A 125 3.80 -11.38 12.97
C VAL A 125 4.49 -11.10 11.64
N VAL A 126 5.37 -12.00 11.19
CA VAL A 126 6.02 -11.94 9.87
C VAL A 126 4.96 -11.96 8.78
N TYR A 127 4.03 -12.91 8.83
CA TYR A 127 2.93 -13.03 7.86
C TYR A 127 2.08 -11.74 7.78
N VAL A 128 1.64 -11.22 8.92
CA VAL A 128 0.88 -9.97 8.98
C VAL A 128 1.67 -8.80 8.40
N THR A 129 2.97 -8.77 8.67
CA THR A 129 3.87 -7.71 8.17
C THR A 129 4.02 -7.77 6.67
N GLU A 130 4.31 -8.94 6.10
CA GLU A 130 4.38 -9.13 4.65
C GLU A 130 3.05 -8.77 3.98
N ALA A 131 1.92 -9.21 4.54
CA ALA A 131 0.60 -8.91 4.01
C ALA A 131 0.31 -7.41 4.00
N VAL A 132 0.66 -6.69 5.07
CA VAL A 132 0.45 -5.24 5.14
C VAL A 132 1.39 -4.48 4.21
N ILE A 133 2.66 -4.85 4.14
CA ILE A 133 3.63 -4.26 3.20
C ILE A 133 3.12 -4.43 1.77
N CYS A 134 2.74 -5.64 1.39
CA CYS A 134 2.19 -5.95 0.07
C CYS A 134 0.92 -5.13 -0.23
N ALA A 135 0.00 -5.03 0.73
CA ALA A 135 -1.22 -4.25 0.56
C ALA A 135 -0.95 -2.74 0.38
N VAL A 136 0.02 -2.18 1.10
CA VAL A 136 0.44 -0.79 0.94
C VAL A 136 1.08 -0.58 -0.43
N GLU A 137 1.98 -1.47 -0.85
CA GLU A 137 2.65 -1.37 -2.15
C GLU A 137 1.70 -1.50 -3.32
N ALA A 138 0.70 -2.40 -3.23
CA ALA A 138 -0.37 -2.50 -4.21
C ALA A 138 -1.17 -1.19 -4.32
N LYS A 139 -1.49 -0.55 -3.19
CA LYS A 139 -2.17 0.75 -3.17
C LYS A 139 -1.32 1.87 -3.76
N VAL A 140 -0.02 1.91 -3.45
CA VAL A 140 0.92 2.86 -4.06
C VAL A 140 0.93 2.67 -5.57
N LYS A 141 1.09 1.42 -6.04
CA LYS A 141 1.10 1.11 -7.48
C LYS A 141 -0.20 1.53 -8.15
N MET A 142 -1.35 1.23 -7.54
CA MET A 142 -2.66 1.65 -8.06
C MET A 142 -2.75 3.18 -8.21
N ILE A 143 -2.37 3.94 -7.17
CA ILE A 143 -2.41 5.41 -7.22
C ILE A 143 -1.45 5.94 -8.29
N MET A 144 -0.23 5.40 -8.37
CA MET A 144 0.74 5.80 -9.39
C MET A 144 0.24 5.52 -10.82
N THR A 145 -0.40 4.38 -11.03
CA THR A 145 -1.01 4.04 -12.32
C THR A 145 -2.18 4.97 -12.65
N LEU A 146 -3.03 5.30 -11.67
CA LEU A 146 -4.13 6.26 -11.88
C LEU A 146 -3.62 7.65 -12.23
N LEU A 147 -2.52 8.09 -11.60
CA LEU A 147 -1.84 9.31 -12.00
C LEU A 147 -1.43 9.17 -13.47
N GLN A 148 -0.61 8.17 -13.82
CA GLN A 148 -0.05 8.00 -15.18
C GLN A 148 -1.09 7.90 -16.31
N ILE A 149 -2.26 7.31 -16.04
CA ILE A 149 -3.34 7.19 -17.02
C ILE A 149 -4.14 8.49 -17.16
N GLY A 150 -4.04 9.39 -16.18
CA GLY A 150 -4.65 10.72 -16.24
C GLY A 150 -6.17 10.70 -16.07
N VAL A 151 -6.65 10.08 -15.01
CA VAL A 151 -8.08 10.01 -14.65
C VAL A 151 -8.57 11.32 -14.03
#